data_AF-A0A812MA03-F1
#
_entry.id   AF-A0A812MA03-F1
#
_cell.length_a   1.000
_cell.length_b   1.000
_cell.length_c   1.000
_cell.angle_alpha   90.00
_cell.angle_beta   90.00
_cell.angle_gamma   90.00
#
_symmetry.space_group_name_H-M   'P 1'
#
loop_
_entity.id
_entity.type
_entity.pdbx_description
1 polymer ?
#
loop_
_entity_poly.entity_id
_entity_poly.type
_entity_poly.pdbx_seq_one_letter_code
_entity_poly.pdbx_strand_id
1 'polypeptide(L)'
;MRTTKPMDDELVELVKERQLVLLNTWKSAAPSKCCTFTNNGHRSQIDFLVRLQEAETAASKNDLGAVYRVVNSIAPKRRREKEFEEIYGYFRKAFSSAEPYEMPQVVEPLSFTVEEVQTAIQQLKRGKAVPTASLPADVWLLDANSMAQVCTRIFNRCNLDHNRYPAEATCCELSLLQKAGRAGRRPQDLRPLGLQDPGSKTLAVVLRSRILPYITDYIATRPQYAYCPGKAIDEAISRVARHCKYVRVDARAAYAKQQIDLCFEHDQEGERPDKEADAEEARPPKWAKPEGKGSSQDGWDNWRSKKRNWGAAKDQSWGQARSRSPNVENRHQFCDLRRYFTHSCLAAIRDAVERWQELFIAGKVTMALKTTLFMGMMSKLKKAVEELQVDENKIGRCKEAGWVKEGATALDPAFVYHAWDTKNKQQVEAETQPLPLTTVLKDLDVALRCLSKEGVLLRFRSTQELTENMTGEVVPFMATISLRSKEADDLHQIMQRLAGCACCKLLGMRIKPERGARSNMSKLLEQAYMSQDFCEWKPRRNNRSQGSA
;
A
#
# COMPACT_ATOMS: atom_id res chain seq x y z
N MET A 1 -23.47 -0.66 -11.70
CA MET A 1 -24.76 0.06 -11.74
C MET A 1 -24.51 1.53 -11.47
N ARG A 2 -24.70 2.41 -12.46
CA ARG A 2 -24.76 3.86 -12.21
C ARG A 2 -26.21 4.28 -12.44
N THR A 3 -26.87 4.61 -11.35
CA THR A 3 -28.25 5.09 -11.25
C THR A 3 -28.36 6.45 -11.93
N THR A 4 -28.97 6.49 -13.11
CA THR A 4 -29.51 7.72 -13.69
C THR A 4 -30.74 8.11 -12.88
N LYS A 5 -30.69 9.25 -12.18
CA LYS A 5 -31.92 9.87 -11.65
C LYS A 5 -32.85 10.14 -12.85
N PRO A 6 -34.15 9.78 -12.79
CA PRO A 6 -35.09 10.19 -13.81
C PRO A 6 -35.24 11.71 -13.80
N MET A 7 -35.53 12.25 -14.98
CA MET A 7 -35.75 13.68 -15.21
C MET A 7 -37.00 14.13 -14.44
N ASP A 8 -36.96 15.32 -13.88
CA ASP A 8 -37.99 15.91 -13.03
C ASP A 8 -39.36 15.91 -13.73
N ASP A 9 -40.37 15.33 -13.09
CA ASP A 9 -41.71 15.14 -13.66
C ASP A 9 -42.39 16.51 -13.91
N GLU A 10 -42.03 17.54 -13.14
CA GLU A 10 -42.49 18.92 -13.35
C GLU A 10 -42.06 19.50 -14.70
N LEU A 11 -40.85 19.15 -15.19
CA LEU A 11 -40.34 19.67 -16.46
C LEU A 11 -41.03 18.98 -17.66
N VAL A 12 -41.38 17.70 -17.50
CA VAL A 12 -42.10 16.94 -18.53
C VAL A 12 -43.55 17.40 -18.63
N GLU A 13 -44.19 17.73 -17.50
CA GLU A 13 -45.52 18.35 -17.50
C GLU A 13 -45.49 19.74 -18.12
N LEU A 14 -44.51 20.59 -17.79
CA LEU A 14 -44.43 21.96 -18.30
C LEU A 14 -44.25 22.03 -19.83
N VAL A 15 -43.50 21.08 -20.41
CA VAL A 15 -43.31 20.99 -21.88
C VAL A 15 -44.58 20.49 -22.58
N LYS A 16 -45.33 19.58 -21.94
CA LYS A 16 -46.61 19.07 -22.47
C LYS A 16 -47.74 20.11 -22.35
N GLU A 17 -47.82 20.80 -21.22
CA GLU A 17 -48.83 21.81 -20.90
C GLU A 17 -48.69 23.06 -21.80
N ARG A 18 -47.46 23.40 -22.20
CA ARG A 18 -47.15 24.55 -23.07
C ARG A 18 -47.04 24.22 -24.57
N GLN A 19 -47.27 22.97 -24.97
CA GLN A 19 -47.15 22.47 -26.36
C GLN A 19 -45.87 22.93 -27.09
N LEU A 20 -44.72 22.90 -26.41
CA LEU A 20 -43.47 23.41 -26.99
C LEU A 20 -42.79 22.33 -27.84
N VAL A 21 -42.64 22.61 -29.15
CA VAL A 21 -41.81 21.84 -30.08
C VAL A 21 -40.51 22.58 -30.34
N LEU A 22 -39.37 21.98 -30.00
CA LEU A 22 -38.04 22.51 -30.28
C LEU A 22 -37.66 22.26 -31.74
N LEU A 23 -38.06 23.18 -32.63
CA LEU A 23 -37.54 23.29 -33.98
C LEU A 23 -36.43 24.34 -33.99
N ASN A 24 -35.31 24.04 -34.64
CA ASN A 24 -34.59 25.11 -35.32
C ASN A 24 -33.90 24.64 -36.61
N THR A 25 -34.32 25.34 -37.66
CA THR A 25 -33.94 25.26 -39.05
C THR A 25 -32.76 26.20 -39.32
N TRP A 26 -31.84 25.81 -40.20
CA TRP A 26 -30.94 26.75 -40.89
C TRP A 26 -30.93 26.43 -42.39
N LYS A 27 -31.23 27.46 -43.19
CA LYS A 27 -31.39 27.42 -44.64
C LYS A 27 -30.05 27.38 -45.38
N SER A 28 -29.90 26.34 -46.20
CA SER A 28 -29.41 26.34 -47.60
C SER A 28 -28.08 27.02 -47.94
N ALA A 29 -27.05 26.21 -48.25
CA ALA A 29 -26.25 26.40 -49.46
C ALA A 29 -26.79 25.43 -50.52
N ALA A 30 -27.28 25.98 -51.64
CA ALA A 30 -27.81 25.19 -52.73
C ALA A 30 -26.70 24.34 -53.39
N PRO A 31 -26.98 23.09 -53.79
CA PRO A 31 -26.03 22.26 -54.49
C PRO A 31 -25.86 22.77 -55.93
N SER A 32 -24.63 23.10 -56.32
CA SER A 32 -24.30 23.26 -57.74
C SER A 32 -24.55 21.95 -58.47
N LYS A 33 -25.33 22.03 -59.55
CA LYS A 33 -25.74 20.91 -60.40
C LYS A 33 -24.51 20.17 -60.93
N CYS A 34 -24.55 18.85 -60.78
CA CYS A 34 -23.73 17.89 -61.51
C CYS A 34 -23.73 18.19 -63.02
N CYS A 35 -22.53 18.27 -63.61
CA CYS A 35 -22.34 17.83 -64.98
C CYS A 35 -22.17 16.31 -64.94
N THR A 36 -23.13 15.60 -65.52
CA THR A 36 -23.13 14.16 -65.73
C THR A 36 -22.01 13.75 -66.67
N PHE A 37 -21.05 12.98 -66.15
CA PHE A 37 -20.56 11.82 -66.88
C PHE A 37 -21.09 10.58 -66.17
N THR A 38 -22.29 10.19 -66.54
CA THR A 38 -22.80 8.84 -66.31
C THR A 38 -22.20 7.92 -67.35
N ASN A 39 -21.55 6.85 -66.90
CA ASN A 39 -21.72 5.57 -67.57
C ASN A 39 -22.16 4.53 -66.52
N ASN A 40 -23.47 4.34 -66.44
CA ASN A 40 -24.19 3.15 -65.99
C ASN A 40 -23.59 2.32 -64.83
N GLY A 41 -23.81 2.79 -63.60
CA GLY A 41 -24.85 2.20 -62.75
C GLY A 41 -24.63 0.83 -62.08
N HIS A 42 -23.64 0.02 -62.44
CA HIS A 42 -23.35 -1.23 -61.71
C HIS A 42 -21.85 -1.51 -61.70
N ARG A 43 -21.22 -1.46 -60.51
CA ARG A 43 -19.93 -2.15 -60.30
C ARG A 43 -20.23 -3.64 -60.44
N SER A 44 -20.04 -4.19 -61.64
CA SER A 44 -20.23 -5.61 -61.88
C SER A 44 -19.22 -6.38 -61.04
N GLN A 45 -19.57 -7.61 -60.66
CA GLN A 45 -18.63 -8.54 -59.99
C GLN A 45 -17.32 -8.67 -60.79
N ILE A 46 -17.40 -8.51 -62.11
CA ILE A 46 -16.27 -8.50 -63.04
C ILE A 46 -15.33 -7.31 -62.77
N ASP A 47 -15.86 -6.09 -62.58
CA ASP A 47 -15.02 -4.90 -62.32
C ASP A 47 -14.30 -5.00 -60.96
N PHE A 48 -14.94 -5.60 -59.95
CA PHE A 48 -14.30 -5.89 -58.66
C PHE A 48 -13.19 -6.96 -58.78
N LEU A 49 -13.43 -8.02 -59.56
CA LEU A 49 -12.44 -9.06 -59.83
C LEU A 49 -11.22 -8.52 -60.61
N VAL A 50 -11.45 -7.63 -61.58
CA VAL A 50 -10.36 -6.95 -62.32
C VAL A 50 -9.49 -6.12 -61.37
N ARG A 51 -10.10 -5.35 -60.45
CA ARG A 51 -9.35 -4.57 -59.45
C ARG A 51 -8.61 -5.45 -58.45
N LEU A 52 -9.17 -6.61 -58.07
CA LEU A 52 -8.45 -7.58 -57.23
C LEU A 52 -7.22 -8.12 -57.96
N GLN A 53 -7.34 -8.43 -59.25
CA GLN A 53 -6.22 -8.94 -60.04
C GLN A 53 -5.14 -7.88 -60.29
N GLU A 54 -5.51 -6.60 -60.44
CA GLU A 54 -4.57 -5.47 -60.43
C GLU A 54 -3.81 -5.37 -59.10
N ALA A 55 -4.50 -5.55 -57.97
CA ALA A 55 -3.89 -5.55 -56.64
C ALA A 55 -2.94 -6.75 -56.44
N GLU A 56 -3.32 -7.95 -56.91
CA GLU A 56 -2.47 -9.14 -56.86
C GLU A 56 -1.22 -9.00 -57.73
N THR A 57 -1.36 -8.39 -58.92
CA THR A 57 -0.24 -8.13 -59.83
C THR A 57 0.71 -7.06 -59.25
N ALA A 58 0.18 -6.06 -58.54
CA ALA A 58 1.00 -5.08 -57.84
C ALA A 58 1.70 -5.69 -56.62
N ALA A 59 1.02 -6.58 -55.90
CA ALA A 59 1.58 -7.29 -54.74
C ALA A 59 2.69 -8.26 -55.15
N SER A 60 2.55 -9.00 -56.27
CA SER A 60 3.59 -9.88 -56.79
C SER A 60 4.86 -9.12 -57.24
N LYS A 61 4.70 -7.83 -57.58
CA LYS A 61 5.80 -6.91 -57.89
C LYS A 61 6.35 -6.16 -56.66
N ASN A 62 5.88 -6.47 -55.45
CA ASN A 62 6.21 -5.76 -54.19
C ASN A 62 5.91 -4.25 -54.21
N ASP A 63 5.01 -3.76 -55.07
CA ASP A 63 4.59 -2.36 -55.08
C ASP A 63 3.41 -2.13 -54.13
N LEU A 64 3.74 -2.01 -52.84
CA LEU A 64 2.77 -1.75 -51.77
C LEU A 64 1.98 -0.44 -51.97
N GLY A 65 2.57 0.55 -52.65
CA GLY A 65 1.92 1.83 -52.95
C GLY A 65 0.80 1.69 -53.97
N ALA A 66 1.03 0.90 -55.02
CA ALA A 66 0.01 0.57 -56.01
C ALA A 66 -1.13 -0.27 -55.40
N VAL A 67 -0.81 -1.27 -54.58
CA VAL A 67 -1.81 -2.07 -53.84
C VAL A 67 -2.72 -1.17 -53.01
N TYR A 68 -2.14 -0.23 -52.26
CA TYR A 68 -2.91 0.68 -51.39
C TYR A 68 -3.85 1.60 -52.18
N ARG A 69 -3.43 2.07 -53.36
CA ARG A 69 -4.27 2.88 -54.26
C ARG A 69 -5.47 2.10 -54.80
N VAL A 70 -5.26 0.85 -55.21
CA VAL A 70 -6.32 -0.03 -55.71
C VAL A 70 -7.32 -0.34 -54.60
N VAL A 71 -6.85 -0.69 -53.40
CA VAL A 71 -7.71 -0.94 -52.22
C VAL A 71 -8.56 0.29 -51.85
N ASN A 72 -7.98 1.50 -51.85
CA ASN A 72 -8.73 2.73 -51.58
C ASN A 72 -9.76 3.06 -52.67
N SER A 73 -9.54 2.63 -53.91
CA SER A 73 -10.48 2.86 -55.01
C SER A 73 -11.73 1.97 -54.93
N ILE A 74 -11.57 0.74 -54.41
CA ILE A 74 -12.66 -0.24 -54.25
C ILE A 74 -13.39 -0.10 -52.91
N ALA A 75 -12.73 0.47 -51.89
CA ALA A 75 -13.32 0.67 -50.57
C ALA A 75 -14.62 1.51 -50.63
N PRO A 76 -15.70 1.09 -49.93
CA PRO A 76 -16.96 1.83 -49.93
C PRO A 76 -16.76 3.21 -49.29
N LYS A 77 -16.91 4.26 -50.09
CA LYS A 77 -16.87 5.65 -49.62
C LYS A 77 -18.17 5.96 -48.85
N ARG A 78 -18.31 5.46 -47.62
CA ARG A 78 -19.41 5.87 -46.73
C ARG A 78 -19.32 7.39 -46.50
N ARG A 79 -20.47 8.06 -46.60
CA ARG A 79 -20.63 9.48 -46.32
C ARG A 79 -20.33 9.72 -44.83
N ARG A 80 -19.18 10.32 -44.52
CA ARG A 80 -18.62 10.49 -43.16
C ARG A 80 -19.36 11.55 -42.31
N GLU A 81 -20.54 11.99 -42.72
CA GLU A 81 -21.30 13.05 -42.05
C GLU A 81 -21.78 12.61 -40.66
N LYS A 82 -22.28 11.36 -40.51
CA LYS A 82 -22.71 10.83 -39.20
C LYS A 82 -21.56 10.63 -38.22
N GLU A 83 -20.41 10.19 -38.71
CA GLU A 83 -19.19 10.01 -37.91
C GLU A 83 -18.63 11.37 -37.46
N PHE A 84 -18.65 12.36 -38.36
CA PHE A 84 -18.28 13.73 -38.02
C PHE A 84 -19.20 14.31 -36.94
N GLU A 85 -20.51 14.15 -37.07
CA GLU A 85 -21.48 14.63 -36.08
C GLU A 85 -21.27 13.98 -34.71
N GLU A 86 -20.96 12.68 -34.66
CA GLU A 86 -20.66 11.96 -33.43
C GLU A 86 -19.38 12.47 -32.76
N ILE A 87 -18.31 12.64 -33.54
CA ILE A 87 -17.03 13.19 -33.06
C ILE A 87 -17.21 14.62 -32.57
N TYR A 88 -17.93 15.45 -33.33
CA TYR A 88 -18.20 16.84 -33.01
C TYR A 88 -19.02 16.96 -31.72
N GLY A 89 -20.12 16.20 -31.60
CA GLY A 89 -20.94 16.14 -30.40
C GLY A 89 -20.15 15.70 -29.17
N TYR A 90 -19.27 14.70 -29.32
CA TYR A 90 -18.40 14.23 -28.23
C TYR A 90 -17.46 15.34 -27.72
N PHE A 91 -16.70 15.98 -28.61
CA PHE A 91 -15.74 17.00 -28.18
C PHE A 91 -16.41 18.30 -27.73
N ARG A 92 -17.53 18.69 -28.35
CA ARG A 92 -18.33 19.84 -27.89
C ARG A 92 -18.80 19.65 -26.45
N LYS A 93 -19.25 18.44 -26.10
CA LYS A 93 -19.60 18.08 -24.72
C LYS A 93 -18.37 17.98 -23.80
N ALA A 94 -17.26 17.45 -24.29
CA ALA A 94 -16.05 17.30 -23.49
C ALA A 94 -15.40 18.64 -23.11
N PHE A 95 -15.53 19.65 -23.98
CA PHE A 95 -14.97 20.98 -23.78
C PHE A 95 -16.02 22.05 -23.44
N SER A 96 -17.28 21.69 -23.21
CA SER A 96 -18.29 22.64 -22.75
C SER A 96 -17.98 23.08 -21.32
N SER A 97 -17.91 24.39 -21.09
CA SER A 97 -17.96 24.96 -19.73
C SER A 97 -19.41 25.00 -19.25
N ALA A 98 -19.63 24.63 -17.99
CA ALA A 98 -20.95 24.76 -17.35
C ALA A 98 -21.31 26.23 -17.05
N GLU A 99 -20.30 27.06 -16.85
CA GLU A 99 -20.44 28.48 -16.52
C GLU A 99 -19.91 29.35 -17.67
N PRO A 100 -20.62 30.44 -18.04
CA PRO A 100 -20.10 31.41 -18.98
C PRO A 100 -18.86 32.10 -18.38
N TYR A 101 -17.79 32.25 -19.18
CA TYR A 101 -16.62 33.00 -18.75
C TYR A 101 -16.89 34.50 -18.85
N GLU A 102 -16.90 35.19 -17.72
CA GLU A 102 -16.97 36.64 -17.66
C GLU A 102 -15.57 37.23 -17.70
N MET A 103 -15.27 37.99 -18.75
CA MET A 103 -13.99 38.67 -18.87
C MET A 103 -13.94 39.85 -17.88
N PRO A 104 -12.94 39.91 -16.98
CA PRO A 104 -12.81 41.02 -16.04
C PRO A 104 -12.68 42.36 -16.77
N GLN A 105 -13.19 43.44 -16.17
CA GLN A 105 -12.99 44.78 -16.73
C GLN A 105 -11.50 45.15 -16.68
N VAL A 106 -10.96 45.48 -17.85
CA VAL A 106 -9.56 45.85 -18.02
C VAL A 106 -9.39 47.31 -17.62
N VAL A 107 -8.55 47.59 -16.62
CA VAL A 107 -8.30 48.95 -16.11
C VAL A 107 -7.36 49.72 -17.06
N GLU A 108 -6.39 49.05 -17.67
CA GLU A 108 -5.44 49.63 -18.63
C GLU A 108 -5.13 48.64 -19.78
N PRO A 109 -5.10 49.10 -21.05
CA PRO A 109 -4.82 48.24 -22.18
C PRO A 109 -3.35 47.80 -22.19
N LEU A 110 -3.14 46.50 -22.39
CA LEU A 110 -1.81 45.89 -22.46
C LEU A 110 -1.07 46.36 -23.71
N SER A 111 0.20 46.75 -23.57
CA SER A 111 1.07 47.05 -24.72
C SER A 111 2.28 46.11 -24.73
N PHE A 112 2.65 45.62 -25.90
CA PHE A 112 3.83 44.79 -26.16
C PHE A 112 4.91 45.59 -26.88
N THR A 113 6.17 45.32 -26.60
CA THR A 113 7.30 45.90 -27.35
C THR A 113 7.65 45.03 -28.55
N VAL A 114 8.44 45.58 -29.49
CA VAL A 114 8.90 44.81 -30.66
C VAL A 114 9.89 43.73 -30.22
N GLU A 115 10.74 44.03 -29.25
CA GLU A 115 11.76 43.11 -28.72
C GLU A 115 11.13 41.89 -28.05
N GLU A 116 10.06 42.08 -27.27
CA GLU A 116 9.32 40.97 -26.66
C GLU A 116 8.72 40.03 -27.71
N VAL A 117 8.07 40.61 -28.73
CA VAL A 117 7.44 39.85 -29.80
C VAL A 117 8.50 39.15 -30.66
N GLN A 118 9.61 39.83 -30.98
CA GLN A 118 10.74 39.26 -31.72
C GLN A 118 11.34 38.06 -30.96
N THR A 119 11.54 38.21 -29.65
CA THR A 119 12.04 37.11 -28.79
C THR A 119 11.07 35.93 -28.82
N ALA A 120 9.76 36.17 -28.82
CA ALA A 120 8.75 35.12 -28.93
C ALA A 120 8.75 34.43 -30.30
N ILE A 121 8.91 35.17 -31.40
CA ILE A 121 9.04 34.62 -32.76
C ILE A 121 10.29 33.73 -32.87
N GLN A 122 11.41 34.16 -32.30
CA GLN A 122 12.65 33.37 -32.28
C GLN A 122 12.53 32.04 -31.53
N GLN A 123 11.53 31.90 -30.64
CA GLN A 123 11.24 30.64 -29.93
C GLN A 123 10.36 29.67 -30.73
N LEU A 124 9.87 30.06 -31.91
CA LEU A 124 9.09 29.17 -32.77
C LEU A 124 9.94 27.99 -33.25
N LYS A 125 9.34 26.80 -33.25
CA LYS A 125 10.01 25.57 -33.67
C LYS A 125 9.73 25.28 -35.15
N ARG A 126 10.80 25.12 -35.93
CA ARG A 126 10.76 24.69 -37.33
C ARG A 126 10.15 23.30 -37.49
N GLY A 127 9.56 23.04 -38.65
CA GLY A 127 9.00 21.72 -39.00
C GLY A 127 7.76 21.30 -38.18
N LYS A 128 7.09 22.26 -37.52
CA LYS A 128 5.80 22.03 -36.86
C LYS A 128 4.65 22.28 -37.83
N ALA A 129 3.62 21.43 -37.74
CA ALA A 129 2.39 21.62 -38.50
C ALA A 129 1.67 22.90 -38.05
N VAL A 130 1.11 23.62 -39.02
CA VAL A 130 0.34 24.86 -38.86
C VAL A 130 -1.00 24.69 -39.60
N PRO A 131 -2.00 25.56 -39.35
CA PRO A 131 -3.23 25.57 -40.13
C PRO A 131 -2.96 25.71 -41.64
N THR A 132 -3.89 25.21 -42.46
CA THR A 132 -3.73 25.15 -43.92
C THR A 132 -3.52 26.53 -44.56
N ALA A 133 -4.12 27.58 -43.98
CA ALA A 133 -4.00 28.96 -44.45
C ALA A 133 -2.79 29.72 -43.88
N SER A 134 -2.04 29.11 -42.96
CA SER A 134 -0.95 29.77 -42.23
C SER A 134 0.42 29.53 -42.89
N LEU A 135 1.30 30.53 -42.80
CA LEU A 135 2.70 30.36 -43.16
C LEU A 135 3.42 29.53 -42.09
N PRO A 136 4.33 28.61 -42.45
CA PRO A 136 5.08 27.83 -41.48
C PRO A 136 6.09 28.70 -40.72
N ALA A 137 6.46 28.27 -39.50
CA ALA A 137 7.43 28.98 -38.66
C ALA A 137 8.76 29.26 -39.36
N ASP A 138 9.17 28.40 -40.28
CA ASP A 138 10.38 28.56 -41.10
C ASP A 138 10.40 29.89 -41.87
N VAL A 139 9.25 30.33 -42.39
CA VAL A 139 9.11 31.62 -43.11
C VAL A 139 9.21 32.80 -42.14
N TRP A 140 8.60 32.68 -40.96
CA TRP A 140 8.65 33.72 -39.93
C TRP A 140 10.07 33.95 -39.40
N LEU A 141 10.88 32.89 -39.37
CA LEU A 141 12.26 32.93 -38.90
C LEU A 141 13.26 33.46 -39.94
N LEU A 142 12.85 33.67 -41.20
CA LEU A 142 13.71 34.31 -42.21
C LEU A 142 13.97 35.79 -41.86
N ASP A 143 12.94 36.48 -41.35
CA ASP A 143 13.03 37.86 -40.87
C ASP A 143 12.11 38.09 -39.67
N ALA A 144 12.60 37.63 -38.51
CA ALA A 144 11.86 37.73 -37.26
C ALA A 144 11.61 39.19 -36.82
N ASN A 145 12.48 40.13 -37.20
CA ASN A 145 12.34 41.54 -36.81
C ASN A 145 11.19 42.20 -37.58
N SER A 146 11.17 42.10 -38.90
CA SER A 146 10.07 42.65 -39.70
C SER A 146 8.73 42.04 -39.32
N MET A 147 8.71 40.74 -39.03
CA MET A 147 7.50 40.07 -38.58
C MET A 147 7.06 40.52 -37.18
N ALA A 148 8.01 40.73 -36.26
CA ALA A 148 7.72 41.29 -34.95
C ALA A 148 7.10 42.69 -35.06
N GLN A 149 7.63 43.58 -35.90
CA GLN A 149 7.08 44.93 -36.09
C GLN A 149 5.64 44.91 -36.60
N VAL A 150 5.29 43.98 -37.48
CA VAL A 150 3.90 43.80 -37.95
C VAL A 150 3.01 43.26 -36.83
N CYS A 151 3.44 42.18 -36.17
CA CYS A 151 2.67 41.55 -35.09
C CYS A 151 2.45 42.49 -33.90
N THR A 152 3.47 43.22 -33.44
CA THR A 152 3.36 44.18 -32.34
C THR A 152 2.31 45.25 -32.63
N ARG A 153 2.29 45.80 -33.85
CA ARG A 153 1.26 46.78 -34.26
C ARG A 153 -0.14 46.18 -34.21
N ILE A 154 -0.32 44.96 -34.72
CA ILE A 154 -1.62 44.27 -34.71
C ILE A 154 -2.06 43.99 -33.28
N PHE A 155 -1.21 43.38 -32.45
CA PHE A 155 -1.55 43.00 -31.08
C PHE A 155 -1.89 44.22 -30.22
N ASN A 156 -1.08 45.28 -30.29
CA ASN A 156 -1.35 46.49 -29.52
C ASN A 156 -2.64 47.19 -29.96
N ARG A 157 -2.94 47.19 -31.27
CA ARG A 157 -4.22 47.70 -31.77
C ARG A 157 -5.40 46.87 -31.27
N CYS A 158 -5.27 45.54 -31.26
CA CYS A 158 -6.30 44.64 -30.71
C CYS A 158 -6.51 44.84 -29.20
N ASN A 159 -5.44 45.07 -28.44
CA ASN A 159 -5.53 45.36 -27.00
C ASN A 159 -6.27 46.67 -26.70
N LEU A 160 -6.07 47.70 -27.54
CA LEU A 160 -6.81 48.95 -27.46
C LEU A 160 -8.29 48.77 -27.85
N ASP A 161 -8.57 47.93 -28.83
CA ASP A 161 -9.93 47.57 -29.27
C ASP A 161 -10.52 46.42 -28.43
N HIS A 162 -10.54 46.59 -27.12
CA HIS A 162 -11.19 45.65 -26.18
C HIS A 162 -10.74 44.19 -26.31
N ASN A 163 -9.45 43.97 -26.59
CA ASN A 163 -8.87 42.64 -26.82
C ASN A 163 -9.54 41.86 -27.95
N ARG A 164 -10.02 42.55 -29.00
CA ARG A 164 -10.58 41.91 -30.20
C ARG A 164 -9.49 41.50 -31.16
N TYR A 165 -9.08 40.25 -31.02
CA TYR A 165 -8.05 39.64 -31.87
C TYR A 165 -8.66 39.00 -33.13
N PRO A 166 -7.90 38.94 -34.24
CA PRO A 166 -8.33 38.25 -35.45
C PRO A 166 -8.50 36.73 -35.20
N ALA A 167 -9.28 36.08 -36.07
CA ALA A 167 -9.57 34.65 -35.94
C ALA A 167 -8.29 33.80 -35.99
N GLU A 168 -7.30 34.20 -36.77
CA GLU A 168 -6.00 33.53 -36.88
C GLU A 168 -5.24 33.53 -35.54
N ALA A 169 -5.45 34.54 -34.69
CA ALA A 169 -4.80 34.65 -33.39
C ALA A 169 -5.55 33.88 -32.28
N THR A 170 -6.86 33.63 -32.44
CA THR A 170 -7.75 33.09 -31.38
C THR A 170 -8.33 31.72 -31.70
N CYS A 171 -8.46 31.36 -32.96
CA CYS A 171 -8.94 30.07 -33.44
C CYS A 171 -7.76 29.11 -33.74
N CYS A 172 -8.07 27.83 -33.82
CA CYS A 172 -7.13 26.79 -34.21
C CYS A 172 -7.80 25.79 -35.15
N GLU A 173 -7.01 25.17 -36.02
CA GLU A 173 -7.49 24.08 -36.86
C GLU A 173 -7.45 22.79 -36.05
N LEU A 174 -8.60 22.12 -35.90
CA LEU A 174 -8.70 20.89 -35.11
C LEU A 174 -8.12 19.72 -35.90
N SER A 175 -7.06 19.12 -35.36
CA SER A 175 -6.46 17.88 -35.85
C SER A 175 -6.69 16.75 -34.84
N LEU A 176 -7.12 15.59 -35.31
CA LEU A 176 -7.40 14.42 -34.47
C LEU A 176 -6.31 13.37 -34.65
N LEU A 177 -5.53 13.13 -33.61
CA LEU A 177 -4.51 12.08 -33.60
C LEU A 177 -4.97 10.85 -32.83
N GLN A 178 -4.68 9.65 -33.33
CA GLN A 178 -4.96 8.43 -32.61
C GLN A 178 -4.09 8.32 -31.35
N LYS A 179 -4.72 8.02 -30.20
CA LYS A 179 -3.98 7.73 -28.96
C LYS A 179 -3.21 6.42 -29.11
N ALA A 180 -1.99 6.39 -28.58
CA ALA A 180 -1.15 5.20 -28.59
C ALA A 180 -1.88 3.99 -27.97
N GLY A 181 -1.81 2.83 -28.65
CA GLY A 181 -2.43 1.58 -28.20
C GLY A 181 -3.96 1.54 -28.27
N ARG A 182 -4.62 2.54 -28.87
CA ARG A 182 -6.08 2.53 -29.08
C ARG A 182 -6.41 2.17 -30.53
N ALA A 183 -7.59 1.58 -30.75
CA ALA A 183 -7.98 1.06 -32.06
C ALA A 183 -8.47 2.15 -33.04
N GLY A 184 -8.67 3.38 -32.58
CA GLY A 184 -9.12 4.51 -33.43
C GLY A 184 -10.57 4.37 -33.91
N ARG A 185 -11.39 3.59 -33.21
CA ARG A 185 -12.76 3.25 -33.64
C ARG A 185 -13.84 4.11 -32.98
N ARG A 186 -13.47 4.95 -32.01
CA ARG A 186 -14.37 5.78 -31.22
C ARG A 186 -13.79 7.18 -31.04
N PRO A 187 -14.60 8.24 -30.89
CA PRO A 187 -14.10 9.60 -30.64
C PRO A 187 -13.13 9.70 -29.45
N GLN A 188 -13.38 8.94 -28.38
CA GLN A 188 -12.53 8.87 -27.18
C GLN A 188 -11.11 8.31 -27.44
N ASP A 189 -10.92 7.54 -28.52
CA ASP A 189 -9.62 7.00 -28.93
C ASP A 189 -8.76 8.05 -29.63
N LEU A 190 -9.36 9.20 -29.98
CA LEU A 190 -8.70 10.32 -30.65
C LEU A 190 -8.26 11.36 -29.61
N ARG A 191 -7.16 12.03 -29.92
CA ARG A 191 -6.60 13.16 -29.19
C ARG A 191 -6.84 14.41 -30.04
N PRO A 192 -7.67 15.35 -29.57
CA PRO A 192 -7.83 16.64 -30.23
C PRO A 192 -6.57 17.47 -30.02
N LEU A 193 -6.02 18.01 -31.10
CA LEU A 193 -4.95 18.99 -31.13
C LEU A 193 -5.44 20.22 -31.89
N GLY A 194 -5.29 21.40 -31.29
CA GLY A 194 -5.47 22.65 -32.01
C GLY A 194 -4.15 23.05 -32.68
N LEU A 195 -4.11 22.99 -34.02
CA LEU A 195 -3.02 23.58 -34.78
C LEU A 195 -3.18 25.10 -34.74
N GLN A 196 -2.18 25.78 -34.20
CA GLN A 196 -2.20 27.23 -34.02
C GLN A 196 -1.38 27.89 -35.12
N ASP A 197 -1.85 29.04 -35.60
CA ASP A 197 -1.05 29.93 -36.42
C ASP A 197 0.22 30.38 -35.65
N PRO A 198 1.38 30.56 -36.29
CA PRO A 198 2.57 31.03 -35.59
C PRO A 198 2.39 32.39 -34.91
N GLY A 199 1.54 33.27 -35.42
CA GLY A 199 1.15 34.52 -34.77
C GLY A 199 0.37 34.29 -33.47
N SER A 200 -0.61 33.37 -33.47
CA SER A 200 -1.29 32.93 -32.25
C SER A 200 -0.30 32.36 -31.23
N LYS A 201 0.63 31.53 -31.70
CA LYS A 201 1.66 30.94 -30.83
C LYS A 201 2.58 32.00 -30.23
N THR A 202 2.96 33.00 -31.03
CA THR A 202 3.77 34.14 -30.62
C THR A 202 3.07 34.93 -29.52
N LEU A 203 1.81 35.29 -29.72
CA LEU A 203 1.00 35.98 -28.70
C LEU A 203 0.94 35.18 -27.39
N ALA A 204 0.69 33.88 -27.46
CA ALA A 204 0.66 33.01 -26.28
C ALA A 204 2.01 32.95 -25.55
N VAL A 205 3.13 32.98 -26.27
CA VAL A 205 4.48 33.01 -25.67
C VAL A 205 4.74 34.35 -24.98
N VAL A 206 4.39 35.48 -25.61
CA VAL A 206 4.55 36.82 -24.99
C VAL A 206 3.72 36.92 -23.70
N LEU A 207 2.45 36.52 -23.75
CA LEU A 207 1.57 36.49 -22.57
C LEU A 207 2.14 35.56 -21.48
N ARG A 208 2.59 34.36 -21.85
CA ARG A 208 3.21 33.43 -20.90
C ARG A 208 4.43 34.05 -20.22
N SER A 209 5.31 34.71 -20.97
CA SER A 209 6.52 35.34 -20.43
C SER A 209 6.20 36.42 -19.40
N ARG A 210 5.11 37.18 -19.59
CA ARG A 210 4.65 38.18 -18.61
C ARG A 210 3.97 37.57 -17.39
N ILE A 211 3.24 36.48 -17.56
CA ILE A 211 2.46 35.84 -16.49
C ILE A 211 3.34 34.93 -15.61
N LEU A 212 4.33 34.26 -16.19
CA LEU A 212 5.10 33.20 -15.53
C LEU A 212 5.78 33.64 -14.22
N PRO A 213 6.38 34.84 -14.09
CA PRO A 213 6.99 35.28 -12.83
C PRO A 213 6.01 35.30 -11.66
N TYR A 214 4.76 35.73 -11.88
CA TYR A 214 3.73 35.81 -10.83
C TYR A 214 3.19 34.43 -10.42
N ILE A 215 3.18 33.47 -11.36
CA ILE A 215 2.63 32.13 -11.12
C ILE A 215 3.67 31.17 -10.53
N THR A 216 4.96 31.39 -10.80
CA THR A 216 6.02 30.43 -10.46
C THR A 216 6.08 30.16 -8.95
N ASP A 217 6.05 31.20 -8.12
CA ASP A 217 6.09 31.06 -6.65
C ASP A 217 4.83 30.37 -6.11
N TYR A 218 3.68 30.71 -6.67
CA TYR A 218 2.40 30.10 -6.31
C TYR A 218 2.37 28.59 -6.61
N ILE A 219 2.91 28.19 -7.76
CA ILE A 219 2.97 26.78 -8.17
C ILE A 219 4.09 26.01 -7.45
N ALA A 220 5.18 26.67 -7.08
CA ALA A 220 6.33 26.03 -6.43
C ALA A 220 5.92 25.31 -5.13
N THR A 221 5.08 25.94 -4.30
CA THR A 221 4.63 25.41 -3.00
C THR A 221 3.56 24.32 -3.10
N ARG A 222 2.95 24.12 -4.28
CA ARG A 222 1.82 23.20 -4.46
C ARG A 222 2.26 21.85 -5.03
N PRO A 223 1.50 20.76 -4.77
CA PRO A 223 1.74 19.44 -5.34
C PRO A 223 1.34 19.34 -6.83
N GLN A 224 1.61 20.39 -7.61
CA GLN A 224 1.48 20.42 -9.06
C GLN A 224 2.86 20.11 -9.66
N TYR A 225 2.97 19.00 -10.38
CA TYR A 225 4.23 18.53 -10.98
C TYR A 225 4.25 18.65 -12.51
N ALA A 226 3.07 18.64 -13.14
CA ALA A 226 2.97 18.76 -14.59
C ALA A 226 3.26 20.20 -15.03
N TYR A 227 4.07 20.34 -16.08
CA TYR A 227 4.41 21.61 -16.74
C TYR A 227 5.09 22.65 -15.83
N CYS A 228 5.75 22.20 -14.76
CA CYS A 228 6.44 23.07 -13.81
C CYS A 228 7.96 22.92 -13.95
N PRO A 229 8.73 24.02 -14.03
CA PRO A 229 10.19 23.93 -14.02
C PRO A 229 10.67 23.34 -12.69
N GLY A 230 11.70 22.49 -12.76
CA GLY A 230 12.32 21.88 -11.57
C GLY A 230 11.50 20.79 -10.87
N LYS A 231 10.37 20.36 -11.43
CA LYS A 231 9.56 19.25 -10.90
C LYS A 231 9.52 18.08 -11.88
N ALA A 232 9.63 16.87 -11.35
CA ALA A 232 9.62 15.64 -12.16
C ALA A 232 8.42 14.75 -11.86
N ILE A 233 8.06 13.90 -12.82
CA ILE A 233 6.97 12.91 -12.65
C ILE A 233 7.31 11.91 -11.54
N ASP A 234 8.59 11.52 -11.42
CA ASP A 234 9.05 10.57 -10.41
C ASP A 234 8.88 11.10 -8.98
N GLU A 235 8.95 12.42 -8.78
CA GLU A 235 8.69 13.04 -7.48
C GLU A 235 7.21 12.92 -7.10
N ALA A 236 6.30 13.07 -8.07
CA ALA A 236 4.87 12.87 -7.86
C ALA A 236 4.58 11.42 -7.45
N ILE A 237 5.17 10.46 -8.15
CA ILE A 237 5.04 9.02 -7.83
C ILE A 237 5.61 8.74 -6.44
N SER A 238 6.81 9.24 -6.15
CA SER A 238 7.48 9.07 -4.86
C SER A 238 6.68 9.63 -3.70
N ARG A 239 6.04 10.80 -3.88
CA ARG A 239 5.14 11.40 -2.88
C ARG A 239 3.96 10.48 -2.57
N VAL A 240 3.30 9.96 -3.61
CA VAL A 240 2.17 9.01 -3.45
C VAL A 240 2.63 7.73 -2.77
N ALA A 241 3.75 7.15 -3.22
CA ALA A 241 4.29 5.92 -2.63
C ALA A 241 4.62 6.10 -1.12
N ARG A 242 5.22 7.24 -0.75
CA ARG A 242 5.50 7.58 0.66
C ARG A 242 4.22 7.68 1.47
N HIS A 243 3.19 8.35 0.94
CA HIS A 243 1.90 8.46 1.59
C HIS A 243 1.24 7.08 1.78
N CYS A 244 1.22 6.23 0.74
CA CYS A 244 0.71 4.87 0.85
C CYS A 244 1.48 4.03 1.88
N LYS A 245 2.81 4.19 1.96
CA LYS A 245 3.62 3.50 2.98
C LYS A 245 3.24 3.93 4.39
N TYR A 246 3.09 5.23 4.62
CA TYR A 246 2.67 5.79 5.91
C TYR A 246 1.29 5.26 6.33
N VAL A 247 0.29 5.38 5.45
CA VAL A 247 -1.09 4.90 5.72
C VAL A 247 -1.12 3.41 6.03
N ARG A 248 -0.31 2.59 5.33
CA ARG A 248 -0.22 1.15 5.60
C ARG A 248 0.36 0.83 6.98
N VAL A 249 1.30 1.62 7.48
CA VAL A 249 1.88 1.41 8.81
C VAL A 249 0.85 1.73 9.89
N ASP A 250 0.18 2.88 9.77
CA ASP A 250 -0.83 3.32 10.74
C ASP A 250 -2.05 2.40 10.76
N ALA A 251 -2.57 2.04 9.58
CA ALA A 251 -3.70 1.13 9.47
C ALA A 251 -3.37 -0.26 10.05
N ARG A 252 -2.14 -0.75 9.88
CA ARG A 252 -1.72 -2.04 10.45
C ARG A 252 -1.62 -2.01 11.97
N ALA A 253 -1.08 -0.95 12.55
CA ALA A 253 -1.00 -0.81 14.00
C ALA A 253 -2.41 -0.74 14.63
N ALA A 254 -3.31 0.03 14.03
CA ALA A 254 -4.71 0.12 14.47
C ALA A 254 -5.44 -1.23 14.33
N TYR A 255 -5.27 -1.90 13.19
CA TYR A 255 -5.85 -3.22 12.95
C TYR A 255 -5.30 -4.29 13.91
N ALA A 256 -4.00 -4.25 14.22
CA ALA A 256 -3.39 -5.17 15.17
C ALA A 256 -3.94 -4.98 16.58
N LYS A 257 -4.15 -3.72 17.00
CA LYS A 257 -4.77 -3.41 18.28
C LYS A 257 -6.20 -3.95 18.34
N GLN A 258 -7.02 -3.70 17.33
CA GLN A 258 -8.40 -4.21 17.25
C GLN A 258 -8.46 -5.74 17.35
N GLN A 259 -7.56 -6.46 16.69
CA GLN A 259 -7.53 -7.93 16.77
C GLN A 259 -7.11 -8.45 18.14
N ILE A 260 -6.21 -7.74 18.83
CA ILE A 260 -5.81 -8.09 20.20
C ILE A 260 -6.99 -7.87 21.14
N ASP A 261 -7.68 -6.74 21.03
CA ASP A 261 -8.83 -6.41 21.88
C ASP A 261 -9.93 -7.48 21.73
N LEU A 262 -10.23 -7.91 20.50
CA LEU A 262 -11.15 -9.03 20.24
C LEU A 262 -10.75 -10.35 20.91
N CYS A 263 -9.45 -10.62 21.07
CA CYS A 263 -8.98 -11.86 21.70
C CYS A 263 -8.88 -11.74 23.22
N PHE A 264 -8.57 -10.56 23.76
CA PHE A 264 -8.19 -10.36 25.16
C PHE A 264 -9.20 -9.60 26.02
N GLU A 265 -10.18 -8.91 25.43
CA GLU A 265 -11.26 -8.27 26.18
C GLU A 265 -12.34 -9.28 26.52
N HIS A 266 -12.84 -9.18 27.75
CA HIS A 266 -13.90 -10.01 28.28
C HIS A 266 -15.20 -9.31 27.92
N ASP A 267 -16.14 -9.98 27.23
CA ASP A 267 -17.51 -9.50 27.18
C ASP A 267 -17.95 -9.31 28.64
N GLN A 268 -18.22 -8.06 29.02
CA GLN A 268 -18.93 -7.77 30.25
C GLN A 268 -20.36 -8.28 30.06
N GLU A 269 -20.78 -9.18 30.97
CA GLU A 269 -22.17 -9.59 31.18
C GLU A 269 -22.99 -9.94 29.93
N GLY A 270 -22.71 -11.12 29.37
CA GLY A 270 -23.73 -11.93 28.73
C GLY A 270 -23.80 -13.25 29.49
N GLU A 271 -24.96 -13.58 30.07
CA GLU A 271 -25.25 -14.89 30.66
C GLU A 271 -24.67 -15.98 29.76
N ARG A 272 -23.80 -16.83 30.32
CA ARG A 272 -23.53 -18.11 29.67
C ARG A 272 -24.86 -18.87 29.75
N PRO A 273 -25.52 -19.21 28.63
CA PRO A 273 -26.63 -20.14 28.72
C PRO A 273 -26.06 -21.43 29.29
N ASP A 274 -26.73 -21.93 30.33
CA ASP A 274 -26.40 -23.22 30.95
C ASP A 274 -26.23 -24.26 29.85
N LYS A 275 -25.17 -25.06 29.95
CA LYS A 275 -24.96 -26.19 29.05
C LYS A 275 -26.07 -27.21 29.32
N GLU A 276 -27.18 -27.10 28.60
CA GLU A 276 -28.11 -28.20 28.42
C GLU A 276 -27.38 -29.34 27.72
N ALA A 277 -27.55 -30.52 28.32
CA ALA A 277 -27.00 -31.77 27.85
C ALA A 277 -27.59 -32.16 26.48
N ASP A 278 -26.69 -32.59 25.60
CA ASP A 278 -26.88 -33.52 24.48
C ASP A 278 -28.07 -33.34 23.52
N ALA A 279 -27.73 -32.95 22.29
CA ALA A 279 -28.39 -33.49 21.09
C ALA A 279 -27.32 -33.77 20.02
N GLU A 280 -27.03 -35.06 19.81
CA GLU A 280 -26.30 -35.57 18.65
C GLU A 280 -27.10 -35.28 17.38
N GLU A 281 -26.75 -34.26 16.60
CA GLU A 281 -27.19 -34.16 15.21
C GLU A 281 -26.01 -33.97 14.24
N ALA A 282 -26.01 -34.89 13.26
CA ALA A 282 -25.13 -35.13 12.14
C ALA A 282 -24.23 -33.96 11.67
N ARG A 283 -22.92 -34.15 11.84
CA ARG A 283 -21.87 -33.33 11.20
C ARG A 283 -21.68 -33.77 9.74
N PRO A 284 -21.75 -32.86 8.74
CA PRO A 284 -21.48 -33.21 7.35
C PRO A 284 -19.99 -33.56 7.13
N PRO A 285 -19.65 -34.41 6.14
CA PRO A 285 -18.33 -34.99 6.01
C PRO A 285 -17.25 -33.97 5.61
N LYS A 286 -16.07 -34.11 6.22
CA LYS A 286 -14.84 -33.34 5.93
C LYS A 286 -14.50 -33.40 4.44
N TRP A 287 -14.42 -32.23 3.81
CA TRP A 287 -13.81 -32.11 2.48
C TRP A 287 -12.29 -32.34 2.53
N ALA A 288 -11.74 -32.91 1.46
CA ALA A 288 -10.33 -33.23 1.32
C ALA A 288 -9.46 -31.97 1.26
N LYS A 289 -8.32 -31.98 1.98
CA LYS A 289 -7.28 -30.94 1.91
C LYS A 289 -6.64 -30.94 0.50
N PRO A 290 -6.42 -29.79 -0.14
CA PRO A 290 -5.56 -29.72 -1.31
C PRO A 290 -4.09 -29.93 -0.89
N GLU A 291 -3.41 -30.87 -1.55
CA GLU A 291 -1.99 -31.11 -1.39
C GLU A 291 -1.17 -29.95 -1.98
N GLY A 292 -0.15 -29.49 -1.24
CA GLY A 292 0.95 -28.69 -1.79
C GLY A 292 1.17 -27.31 -1.18
N LYS A 293 1.86 -27.28 -0.03
CA LYS A 293 3.05 -26.43 0.29
C LYS A 293 3.32 -26.51 1.79
N GLY A 294 4.53 -26.97 2.14
CA GLY A 294 4.91 -27.34 3.50
C GLY A 294 4.67 -26.24 4.54
N SER A 295 3.72 -26.49 5.43
CA SER A 295 3.64 -25.84 6.74
C SER A 295 4.19 -26.82 7.78
N SER A 296 5.11 -26.33 8.61
CA SER A 296 5.58 -27.01 9.82
C SER A 296 4.47 -26.92 10.86
N GLN A 297 3.49 -27.81 10.77
CA GLN A 297 2.29 -27.80 11.61
C GLN A 297 2.18 -29.11 12.41
N ASP A 298 3.27 -29.54 13.05
CA ASP A 298 3.28 -30.73 13.92
C ASP A 298 3.41 -30.36 15.40
N GLY A 299 2.47 -29.58 15.94
CA GLY A 299 2.55 -29.22 17.36
C GLY A 299 1.26 -28.85 18.09
N TRP A 300 0.12 -28.70 17.41
CA TRP A 300 -1.11 -28.21 18.07
C TRP A 300 -2.36 -29.04 17.76
N ASP A 301 -2.30 -30.05 16.90
CA ASP A 301 -3.43 -30.93 16.57
C ASP A 301 -3.78 -31.95 17.69
N ASN A 302 -2.99 -32.01 18.77
CA ASN A 302 -3.16 -33.03 19.81
C ASN A 302 -4.13 -32.63 20.93
N TRP A 303 -4.72 -31.43 20.88
CA TRP A 303 -5.54 -30.89 21.98
C TRP A 303 -6.95 -31.51 22.08
N ARG A 304 -7.32 -32.42 21.17
CA ARG A 304 -8.66 -33.03 21.15
C ARG A 304 -8.72 -34.54 20.96
N SER A 305 -7.59 -35.26 20.98
CA SER A 305 -7.61 -36.71 20.77
C SER A 305 -6.92 -37.47 21.90
N LYS A 306 -7.71 -37.98 22.83
CA LYS A 306 -7.48 -39.29 23.46
C LYS A 306 -8.73 -39.79 24.18
N LYS A 307 -9.56 -40.55 23.46
CA LYS A 307 -10.18 -41.76 23.99
C LYS A 307 -9.54 -42.95 23.28
N ARG A 308 -9.10 -43.93 24.08
CA ARG A 308 -8.62 -45.31 23.78
C ARG A 308 -7.12 -45.59 23.55
N ASN A 309 -6.50 -46.05 24.63
CA ASN A 309 -5.90 -47.38 24.90
C ASN A 309 -5.08 -48.17 23.84
N TRP A 310 -3.83 -48.43 24.25
CA TRP A 310 -2.89 -49.55 24.07
C TRP A 310 -2.81 -50.37 22.77
N GLY A 311 -1.57 -50.45 22.25
CA GLY A 311 -1.05 -51.51 21.39
C GLY A 311 0.42 -51.25 21.04
N ALA A 312 1.31 -52.12 21.52
CA ALA A 312 2.76 -52.06 21.28
C ALA A 312 3.11 -52.33 19.80
N ALA A 313 4.10 -51.61 19.25
CA ALA A 313 4.98 -52.11 18.19
C ALA A 313 6.21 -51.20 18.03
N LYS A 314 7.33 -51.87 17.70
CA LYS A 314 8.73 -51.43 17.62
C LYS A 314 9.03 -50.46 16.46
N ASP A 315 10.14 -49.73 16.68
CA ASP A 315 11.18 -49.28 15.73
C ASP A 315 10.95 -49.48 14.23
N GLN A 316 11.22 -48.45 13.43
CA GLN A 316 12.42 -48.39 12.56
C GLN A 316 12.49 -47.13 11.67
N SER A 317 13.74 -46.74 11.44
CA SER A 317 14.29 -46.08 10.24
C SER A 317 14.64 -44.59 10.31
N TRP A 318 15.96 -44.42 10.26
CA TRP A 318 16.73 -43.22 9.97
C TRP A 318 16.54 -42.71 8.53
N GLY A 319 16.82 -41.42 8.33
CA GLY A 319 17.37 -40.90 7.07
C GLY A 319 16.63 -39.72 6.44
N GLN A 320 17.10 -38.50 6.70
CA GLN A 320 17.79 -37.65 5.71
C GLN A 320 18.01 -36.24 6.26
N ALA A 321 19.28 -35.95 6.52
CA ALA A 321 19.78 -34.63 6.83
C ALA A 321 19.63 -33.71 5.61
N ARG A 322 18.81 -32.67 5.73
CA ARG A 322 18.88 -31.48 4.88
C ARG A 322 19.57 -30.36 5.65
N SER A 323 20.72 -29.95 5.13
CA SER A 323 21.51 -28.80 5.57
C SER A 323 20.66 -27.53 5.63
N ARG A 324 20.35 -27.06 6.85
CA ARG A 324 19.87 -25.71 7.12
C ARG A 324 21.05 -24.86 7.57
N SER A 325 21.25 -23.72 6.90
CA SER A 325 22.17 -22.66 7.35
C SER A 325 21.84 -22.25 8.81
N PRO A 326 22.84 -21.90 9.63
CA PRO A 326 22.58 -21.53 11.02
C PRO A 326 21.91 -20.16 11.05
N ASN A 327 20.59 -20.13 11.27
CA ASN A 327 19.94 -18.90 11.71
C ASN A 327 20.52 -18.57 13.09
N VAL A 328 21.24 -17.45 13.18
CA VAL A 328 21.58 -16.82 14.45
C VAL A 328 20.24 -16.32 15.02
N GLU A 329 19.75 -16.93 16.09
CA GLU A 329 18.45 -16.64 16.72
C GLU A 329 18.69 -16.25 18.18
N ASN A 330 18.24 -15.06 18.59
CA ASN A 330 18.23 -14.68 20.00
C ASN A 330 16.93 -15.16 20.65
N ARG A 331 17.04 -15.95 21.73
CA ARG A 331 15.88 -16.51 22.43
C ARG A 331 15.69 -15.92 23.82
N HIS A 332 14.44 -15.83 24.25
CA HIS A 332 14.05 -15.39 25.59
C HIS A 332 13.15 -16.46 26.21
N GLN A 333 13.40 -16.78 27.48
CA GLN A 333 12.60 -17.66 28.31
C GLN A 333 11.74 -16.81 29.25
N PHE A 334 10.45 -17.14 29.33
CA PHE A 334 9.49 -16.52 30.22
C PHE A 334 9.07 -17.53 31.28
N CYS A 335 8.95 -17.11 32.53
CA CYS A 335 8.49 -17.96 33.64
C CYS A 335 7.31 -17.25 34.34
N ASP A 336 6.13 -17.85 34.34
CA ASP A 336 5.03 -17.39 35.21
C ASP A 336 5.18 -17.99 36.60
N LEU A 337 5.03 -17.23 37.69
CA LEU A 337 5.14 -17.72 39.07
C LEU A 337 3.74 -17.87 39.69
N ARG A 338 3.29 -19.12 39.86
CA ARG A 338 1.88 -19.43 40.14
C ARG A 338 1.48 -19.47 41.61
N ARG A 339 2.18 -18.80 42.53
CA ARG A 339 1.93 -19.02 43.98
C ARG A 339 1.47 -17.84 44.84
N TYR A 340 1.32 -16.63 44.31
CA TYR A 340 0.91 -15.49 45.16
C TYR A 340 -0.05 -14.45 44.56
N PHE A 341 -0.55 -14.60 43.33
CA PHE A 341 -1.43 -13.58 42.76
C PHE A 341 -2.58 -14.17 41.94
N THR A 342 -3.80 -13.73 42.27
CA THR A 342 -5.04 -13.83 41.45
C THR A 342 -4.93 -13.12 40.09
N HIS A 343 -3.76 -12.59 39.74
CA HIS A 343 -3.48 -11.72 38.60
C HIS A 343 -2.49 -12.31 37.57
N SER A 344 -2.25 -13.63 37.56
CA SER A 344 -1.39 -14.28 36.54
C SER A 344 -1.95 -14.07 35.13
N CYS A 345 -1.09 -13.72 34.18
CA CYS A 345 -1.48 -13.57 32.78
C CYS A 345 -1.76 -14.89 32.05
N LEU A 346 -1.45 -16.05 32.64
CA LEU A 346 -1.66 -17.36 32.00
C LEU A 346 -3.12 -17.66 31.66
N ALA A 347 -4.05 -17.35 32.57
CA ALA A 347 -5.47 -17.57 32.32
C ALA A 347 -5.93 -16.77 31.09
N ALA A 348 -5.55 -15.48 31.05
CA ALA A 348 -5.83 -14.62 29.91
C ALA A 348 -5.18 -15.10 28.60
N ILE A 349 -3.97 -15.65 28.65
CA ILE A 349 -3.32 -16.22 27.46
C ILE A 349 -4.07 -17.46 26.97
N ARG A 350 -4.50 -18.34 27.87
CA ARG A 350 -5.28 -19.54 27.51
C ARG A 350 -6.62 -19.16 26.87
N ASP A 351 -7.38 -18.29 27.53
CA ASP A 351 -8.69 -17.87 27.03
C ASP A 351 -8.56 -17.14 25.67
N ALA A 352 -7.49 -16.36 25.49
CA ALA A 352 -7.19 -15.72 24.21
C ALA A 352 -6.81 -16.70 23.09
N VAL A 353 -6.20 -17.86 23.41
CA VAL A 353 -5.93 -18.91 22.41
C VAL A 353 -7.24 -19.49 21.88
N GLU A 354 -8.17 -19.84 22.76
CA GLU A 354 -9.47 -20.42 22.39
C GLU A 354 -10.26 -19.44 21.52
N ARG A 355 -10.39 -18.19 21.96
CA ARG A 355 -11.06 -17.13 21.18
C ARG A 355 -10.37 -16.84 19.85
N TRP A 356 -9.03 -16.78 19.83
CA TRP A 356 -8.30 -16.56 18.58
C TRP A 356 -8.62 -17.67 17.58
N GLN A 357 -8.70 -18.93 18.03
CA GLN A 357 -9.00 -20.06 17.15
C GLN A 357 -10.41 -19.96 16.54
N GLU A 358 -11.41 -19.60 17.35
CA GLU A 358 -12.78 -19.36 16.87
C GLU A 358 -12.85 -18.18 15.87
N LEU A 359 -12.24 -17.05 16.22
CA LEU A 359 -12.23 -15.84 15.40
C LEU A 359 -11.42 -16.01 14.11
N PHE A 360 -10.36 -16.82 14.13
CA PHE A 360 -9.56 -17.15 12.97
C PHE A 360 -10.34 -18.04 12.00
N ILE A 361 -11.06 -19.05 12.52
CA ILE A 361 -11.96 -19.89 11.71
C ILE A 361 -13.07 -19.03 11.09
N ALA A 362 -13.61 -18.07 11.84
CA ALA A 362 -14.61 -17.11 11.35
C ALA A 362 -14.05 -16.05 10.38
N GLY A 363 -12.73 -16.02 10.12
CA GLY A 363 -12.08 -15.03 9.25
C GLY A 363 -12.04 -13.61 9.81
N LYS A 364 -12.35 -13.42 11.11
CA LYS A 364 -12.35 -12.12 11.79
C LYS A 364 -10.96 -11.68 12.22
N VAL A 365 -10.08 -12.64 12.52
CA VAL A 365 -8.68 -12.42 12.90
C VAL A 365 -7.75 -13.02 11.85
N THR A 366 -6.73 -12.27 11.46
CA THR A 366 -5.76 -12.65 10.41
C THR A 366 -4.32 -12.66 10.91
N MET A 367 -4.04 -12.04 12.06
CA MET A 367 -2.72 -12.10 12.68
C MET A 367 -2.37 -13.50 13.16
N ALA A 368 -1.10 -13.86 13.04
CA ALA A 368 -0.59 -15.11 13.56
C ALA A 368 -0.75 -15.16 15.09
N LEU A 369 -1.25 -16.29 15.60
CA LEU A 369 -1.48 -16.54 17.04
C LEU A 369 -0.28 -16.09 17.91
N LYS A 370 0.95 -16.45 17.51
CA LYS A 370 2.18 -16.06 18.22
C LYS A 370 2.28 -14.56 18.48
N THR A 371 1.90 -13.75 17.48
CA THR A 371 1.98 -12.29 17.53
C THR A 371 0.85 -11.75 18.38
N THR A 372 -0.38 -12.27 18.20
CA THR A 372 -1.54 -11.88 19.01
C THR A 372 -1.30 -12.14 20.49
N LEU A 373 -0.80 -13.32 20.86
CA LEU A 373 -0.55 -13.67 22.27
C LEU A 373 0.54 -12.81 22.90
N PHE A 374 1.68 -12.66 22.22
CA PHE A 374 2.81 -11.91 22.76
C PHE A 374 2.50 -10.41 22.84
N MET A 375 1.85 -9.85 21.82
CA MET A 375 1.40 -8.46 21.85
C MET A 375 0.32 -8.23 22.90
N GLY A 376 -0.65 -9.15 23.05
CA GLY A 376 -1.67 -9.05 24.09
C GLY A 376 -1.08 -9.09 25.50
N MET A 377 -0.07 -9.93 25.73
CA MET A 377 0.68 -9.98 26.98
C MET A 377 1.41 -8.65 27.26
N MET A 378 2.09 -8.07 26.27
CA MET A 378 2.75 -6.76 26.42
C MET A 378 1.74 -5.61 26.61
N SER A 379 0.58 -5.67 25.92
CA SER A 379 -0.50 -4.70 26.05
C SER A 379 -1.11 -4.73 27.46
N LYS A 380 -1.35 -5.92 28.02
CA LYS A 380 -1.78 -6.07 29.42
C LYS A 380 -0.73 -5.56 30.40
N LEU A 381 0.56 -5.79 30.13
CA LEU A 381 1.62 -5.27 30.98
C LEU A 381 1.61 -3.74 30.99
N LYS A 382 1.41 -3.13 29.81
CA LYS A 382 1.29 -1.68 29.67
C LYS A 382 0.11 -1.14 30.47
N LYS A 383 -1.09 -1.72 30.31
CA LYS A 383 -2.29 -1.33 31.08
C LYS A 383 -2.04 -1.43 32.59
N ALA A 384 -1.40 -2.51 33.06
CA ALA A 384 -1.07 -2.68 34.48
C ALA A 384 -0.09 -1.61 35.01
N VAL A 385 0.87 -1.16 34.18
CA VAL A 385 1.80 -0.08 34.56
C VAL A 385 1.10 1.29 34.51
N GLU A 386 0.21 1.54 33.55
CA GLU A 386 -0.60 2.76 33.47
C GLU A 386 -1.53 2.88 34.69
N GLU A 387 -2.14 1.78 35.15
CA GLU A 387 -2.96 1.77 36.37
C GLU A 387 -2.17 2.15 37.63
N LEU A 388 -0.90 1.77 37.73
CA LEU A 388 -0.04 2.16 38.86
C LEU A 388 0.26 3.65 38.91
N GLN A 389 0.18 4.34 37.77
CA GLN A 389 0.37 5.78 37.71
C GLN A 389 -0.84 6.54 38.29
N VAL A 390 -2.01 5.91 38.28
CA VAL A 390 -3.27 6.52 38.72
C VAL A 390 -3.67 6.07 40.14
N ASP A 391 -3.42 4.81 40.49
CA ASP A 391 -3.86 4.20 41.75
C ASP A 391 -2.77 4.21 42.83
N GLU A 392 -2.86 5.19 43.73
CA GLU A 392 -1.93 5.38 44.86
C GLU A 392 -1.85 4.17 45.80
N ASN A 393 -2.92 3.37 45.91
CA ASN A 393 -2.91 2.18 46.78
C ASN A 393 -2.08 1.06 46.16
N LYS A 394 -2.19 0.85 44.85
CA LYS A 394 -1.42 -0.19 44.14
C LYS A 394 0.07 0.11 44.14
N ILE A 395 0.47 1.37 43.97
CA ILE A 395 1.88 1.76 44.06
C ILE A 395 2.41 1.65 45.49
N GLY A 396 1.60 1.97 46.51
CA GLY A 396 1.94 1.73 47.92
C GLY A 396 2.28 0.26 48.19
N ARG A 397 1.42 -0.66 47.73
CA ARG A 397 1.68 -2.12 47.81
C ARG A 397 2.93 -2.55 47.05
N CYS A 398 3.23 -1.92 45.91
CA CYS A 398 4.45 -2.21 45.15
C CYS A 398 5.72 -1.72 45.87
N LYS A 399 5.64 -0.59 46.60
CA LYS A 399 6.73 -0.11 47.47
C LYS A 399 6.94 -1.05 48.65
N GLU A 400 5.87 -1.47 49.34
CA GLU A 400 5.93 -2.44 50.44
C GLU A 400 6.52 -3.80 50.00
N ALA A 401 6.16 -4.26 48.80
CA ALA A 401 6.71 -5.48 48.21
C ALA A 401 8.16 -5.34 47.71
N GLY A 402 8.77 -4.16 47.81
CA GLY A 402 10.13 -3.87 47.35
C GLY A 402 10.29 -3.92 45.83
N TRP A 403 9.23 -3.72 45.06
CA TRP A 403 9.28 -3.75 43.58
C TRP A 403 9.63 -2.38 42.99
N VAL A 404 9.35 -1.32 43.75
CA VAL A 404 9.41 0.06 43.30
C VAL A 404 10.12 0.89 44.36
N LYS A 405 11.01 1.78 43.91
CA LYS A 405 11.66 2.83 44.71
C LYS A 405 11.21 4.21 44.26
N GLU A 406 11.43 5.21 45.10
CA GLU A 406 11.24 6.61 44.69
C GLU A 406 12.26 6.94 43.60
N GLY A 407 11.76 7.44 42.47
CA GLY A 407 12.61 7.86 41.36
C GLY A 407 13.07 9.31 41.52
N ALA A 408 13.48 9.92 40.41
CA ALA A 408 13.97 11.30 40.41
C ALA A 408 12.89 12.33 40.82
N THR A 409 11.61 11.99 40.61
CA THR A 409 10.45 12.81 40.98
C THR A 409 9.46 11.94 41.73
N ALA A 410 8.74 12.49 42.71
CA ALA A 410 7.71 11.76 43.47
C ALA A 410 6.61 11.13 42.58
N LEU A 411 6.40 11.71 41.39
CA LEU A 411 5.42 11.26 40.38
C LEU A 411 5.99 10.25 39.36
N ASP A 412 7.29 9.94 39.39
CA ASP A 412 7.92 8.95 38.50
C ASP A 412 8.68 7.90 39.31
N PRO A 413 7.97 6.90 39.87
CA PRO A 413 8.59 5.82 40.61
C PRO A 413 9.48 4.94 39.71
N ALA A 414 10.50 4.29 40.27
CA ALA A 414 11.42 3.44 39.52
C ALA A 414 11.34 1.97 39.93
N PHE A 415 11.22 1.07 38.96
CA PHE A 415 11.20 -0.38 39.17
C PHE A 415 12.60 -0.93 39.41
N VAL A 416 12.77 -1.72 40.45
CA VAL A 416 14.07 -2.32 40.78
C VAL A 416 14.32 -3.61 39.98
N TYR A 417 15.59 -3.93 39.77
CA TYR A 417 16.01 -5.20 39.18
C TYR A 417 16.21 -6.25 40.27
N HIS A 418 15.83 -7.50 39.99
CA HIS A 418 16.03 -8.61 40.90
C HIS A 418 16.91 -9.69 40.28
N ALA A 419 17.91 -10.14 41.04
CA ALA A 419 18.74 -11.30 40.72
C ALA A 419 18.37 -12.49 41.62
N TRP A 420 18.67 -13.71 41.16
CA TRP A 420 18.51 -14.91 41.99
C TRP A 420 19.84 -15.22 42.67
N ASP A 421 19.86 -15.20 44.00
CA ASP A 421 21.02 -15.66 44.76
C ASP A 421 20.95 -17.18 44.93
N THR A 422 21.92 -17.88 44.35
CA THR A 422 22.02 -19.35 44.43
C THR A 422 22.37 -19.86 45.81
N LYS A 423 23.03 -19.06 46.66
CA LYS A 423 23.47 -19.49 47.99
C LYS A 423 22.31 -19.49 48.98
N ASN A 424 21.57 -18.40 49.03
CA ASN A 424 20.43 -18.23 49.95
C ASN A 424 19.09 -18.69 49.35
N LYS A 425 19.05 -19.08 48.07
CA LYS A 425 17.84 -19.49 47.33
C LYS A 425 16.71 -18.45 47.42
N GLN A 426 17.08 -17.17 47.37
CA GLN A 426 16.14 -16.05 47.47
C GLN A 426 16.37 -15.05 46.32
N GLN A 427 15.35 -14.25 46.04
CA GLN A 427 15.51 -13.10 45.15
C GLN A 427 16.07 -11.93 45.93
N VAL A 428 17.18 -11.38 45.45
CA VAL A 428 17.82 -10.20 46.03
C VAL A 428 17.77 -9.07 45.00
N GLU A 429 17.67 -7.84 45.47
CA GLU A 429 17.81 -6.67 44.61
C GLU A 429 19.18 -6.67 43.92
N ALA A 430 19.20 -6.44 42.62
CA ALA A 430 20.44 -6.35 41.84
C ALA A 430 21.04 -4.94 41.95
N GLU A 431 22.36 -4.84 41.80
CA GLU A 431 23.08 -3.55 41.79
C GLU A 431 22.77 -2.67 40.56
N THR A 432 21.91 -3.13 39.65
CA THR A 432 21.54 -2.41 38.43
C THR A 432 20.64 -1.22 38.76
N GLN A 433 20.85 -0.09 38.07
CA GLN A 433 20.04 1.11 38.27
C GLN A 433 18.54 0.84 38.05
N PRO A 434 17.65 1.28 38.95
CA PRO A 434 16.20 1.15 38.79
C PRO A 434 15.69 1.81 37.50
N LEU A 435 14.68 1.20 36.88
CA LEU A 435 14.09 1.66 35.62
C LEU A 435 12.86 2.54 35.89
N PRO A 436 12.86 3.83 35.49
CA PRO A 436 11.72 4.72 35.72
C PRO A 436 10.45 4.23 35.03
N LEU A 437 9.29 4.42 35.68
CA LEU A 437 7.98 4.03 35.16
C LEU A 437 7.70 4.68 33.80
N THR A 438 8.05 5.96 33.63
CA THR A 438 7.92 6.66 32.34
C THR A 438 8.74 6.00 31.23
N THR A 439 9.91 5.44 31.56
CA THR A 439 10.76 4.72 30.59
C THR A 439 10.17 3.35 30.26
N VAL A 440 9.61 2.64 31.24
CA VAL A 440 8.89 1.37 31.02
C VAL A 440 7.72 1.58 30.06
N LEU A 441 6.90 2.62 30.25
CA LEU A 441 5.78 2.91 29.36
C LEU A 441 6.23 3.20 27.93
N LYS A 442 7.28 4.02 27.76
CA LYS A 442 7.89 4.30 26.44
C LYS A 442 8.41 3.02 25.78
N ASP A 443 9.08 2.16 26.55
CA ASP A 443 9.60 0.88 26.07
C ASP A 443 8.48 -0.05 25.62
N LEU A 444 7.38 -0.14 26.38
CA LEU A 444 6.22 -0.96 26.00
C LEU A 444 5.50 -0.42 24.75
N ASP A 445 5.40 0.90 24.58
CA ASP A 445 4.86 1.51 23.36
C ASP A 445 5.72 1.24 22.12
N VAL A 446 7.04 1.30 22.26
CA VAL A 446 7.97 0.93 21.19
C VAL A 446 7.86 -0.58 20.90
N ALA A 447 7.80 -1.43 21.93
CA ALA A 447 7.69 -2.88 21.77
C ALA A 447 6.41 -3.27 21.02
N LEU A 448 5.25 -2.69 21.37
CA LEU A 448 3.98 -2.94 20.68
C LEU A 448 4.03 -2.52 19.20
N ARG A 449 4.64 -1.36 18.90
CA ARG A 449 4.86 -0.92 17.51
C ARG A 449 5.77 -1.88 16.75
N CYS A 450 6.87 -2.33 17.35
CA CYS A 450 7.77 -3.30 16.72
C CYS A 450 7.08 -4.64 16.44
N LEU A 451 6.31 -5.15 17.41
CA LEU A 451 5.62 -6.44 17.28
C LEU A 451 4.50 -6.45 16.22
N SER A 452 3.91 -5.30 15.92
CA SER A 452 2.93 -5.16 14.82
C SER A 452 3.54 -5.38 13.43
N LYS A 453 4.87 -5.38 13.30
CA LYS A 453 5.57 -5.60 12.03
C LYS A 453 5.79 -7.08 11.78
N GLU A 454 5.52 -7.49 10.55
CA GLU A 454 5.71 -8.87 10.10
C GLU A 454 7.20 -9.26 10.15
N GLY A 455 7.48 -10.50 10.57
CA GLY A 455 8.84 -11.04 10.61
C GLY A 455 9.69 -10.59 11.80
N VAL A 456 9.19 -9.75 12.70
CA VAL A 456 9.90 -9.37 13.94
C VAL A 456 9.86 -10.52 14.96
N LEU A 457 8.66 -11.01 15.30
CA LEU A 457 8.48 -12.16 16.18
C LEU A 457 8.41 -13.46 15.37
N LEU A 458 9.43 -14.31 15.52
CA LEU A 458 9.53 -15.56 14.78
C LEU A 458 8.75 -16.69 15.45
N ARG A 459 8.83 -16.78 16.78
CA ARG A 459 8.21 -17.85 17.57
C ARG A 459 7.76 -17.31 18.93
N PHE A 460 6.61 -17.77 19.40
CA PHE A 460 6.18 -17.65 20.80
C PHE A 460 5.35 -18.88 21.13
N ARG A 461 5.84 -19.73 22.06
CA ARG A 461 5.15 -20.97 22.46
C ARG A 461 5.54 -21.40 23.87
N SER A 462 4.66 -22.13 24.54
CA SER A 462 5.01 -22.85 25.76
C SER A 462 6.02 -23.97 25.43
N THR A 463 6.93 -24.23 26.36
CA THR A 463 7.88 -25.36 26.29
C THR A 463 7.29 -26.65 26.87
N GLN A 464 6.15 -26.54 27.57
CA GLN A 464 5.38 -27.65 28.11
C GLN A 464 3.95 -27.60 27.55
N GLU A 465 3.30 -28.75 27.42
CA GLU A 465 1.90 -28.81 27.00
C GLU A 465 1.00 -28.15 28.04
N LEU A 466 0.12 -27.24 27.59
CA LEU A 466 -0.81 -26.52 28.46
C LEU A 466 -2.02 -27.41 28.80
N THR A 467 -1.97 -28.10 29.94
CA THR A 467 -3.06 -28.94 30.48
C THR A 467 -3.89 -28.20 31.54
N GLU A 468 -5.13 -28.64 31.76
CA GLU A 468 -6.04 -28.08 32.79
C GLU A 468 -5.43 -28.17 34.21
N ASN A 469 -4.71 -29.27 34.49
CA ASN A 469 -4.03 -29.53 35.76
C ASN A 469 -2.51 -29.45 35.59
N MET A 470 -1.99 -28.22 35.58
CA MET A 470 -0.56 -27.94 35.61
C MET A 470 0.03 -28.23 36.99
N THR A 471 0.95 -29.19 37.08
CA THR A 471 1.65 -29.57 38.32
C THR A 471 2.86 -28.69 38.64
N GLY A 472 3.35 -27.91 37.67
CA GLY A 472 4.49 -27.01 37.84
C GLY A 472 4.11 -25.64 38.41
N GLU A 473 4.92 -25.13 39.35
CA GLU A 473 4.81 -23.76 39.89
C GLU A 473 5.09 -22.69 38.81
N VAL A 474 5.76 -23.08 37.72
CA VAL A 474 6.16 -22.19 36.63
C VAL A 474 5.91 -22.81 35.26
N VAL A 475 5.30 -22.05 34.36
CA VAL A 475 5.11 -22.43 32.95
C VAL A 475 6.12 -21.69 32.06
N PRO A 476 7.07 -22.38 31.40
CA PRO A 476 8.08 -21.71 30.61
C PRO A 476 7.62 -21.45 29.16
N PHE A 477 7.65 -20.19 28.71
CA PHE A 477 7.44 -19.83 27.30
C PHE A 477 8.75 -19.45 26.63
N MET A 478 8.86 -19.74 25.33
CA MET A 478 10.00 -19.39 24.49
C MET A 478 9.58 -18.40 23.41
N ALA A 479 10.19 -17.21 23.42
CA ALA A 479 10.08 -16.23 22.35
C ALA A 479 11.38 -16.20 21.52
N THR A 480 11.24 -16.14 20.20
CA THR A 480 12.36 -15.97 19.26
C THR A 480 12.15 -14.69 18.47
N ILE A 481 13.12 -13.78 18.54
CA ILE A 481 13.10 -12.48 17.85
C ILE A 481 14.05 -12.54 16.67
N SER A 482 13.67 -11.91 15.56
CA SER A 482 14.48 -11.82 14.34
C SER A 482 15.73 -10.95 14.55
N LEU A 483 16.73 -11.12 13.68
CA LEU A 483 17.93 -10.27 13.62
C LEU A 483 17.98 -9.40 12.36
N ARG A 484 16.94 -9.46 11.51
CA ARG A 484 17.00 -8.92 10.14
C ARG A 484 16.46 -7.50 9.98
N SER A 485 15.91 -6.91 11.04
CA SER A 485 15.32 -5.58 10.97
C SER A 485 15.69 -4.74 12.18
N LYS A 486 15.75 -3.42 11.98
CA LYS A 486 15.97 -2.46 13.08
C LYS A 486 14.92 -2.61 14.17
N GLU A 487 13.68 -2.90 13.80
CA GLU A 487 12.60 -3.06 14.77
C GLU A 487 12.72 -4.32 15.61
N ALA A 488 13.37 -5.35 15.07
CA ALA A 488 13.67 -6.55 15.84
C ALA A 488 14.85 -6.33 16.80
N ASP A 489 15.82 -5.50 16.42
CA ASP A 489 16.88 -5.04 17.32
C ASP A 489 16.33 -4.14 18.44
N ASP A 490 15.49 -3.15 18.11
CA ASP A 490 14.81 -2.30 19.09
C ASP A 490 14.00 -3.16 20.09
N LEU A 491 13.23 -4.14 19.60
CA LEU A 491 12.48 -5.07 20.45
C LEU A 491 13.42 -5.90 21.33
N HIS A 492 14.55 -6.38 20.80
CA HIS A 492 15.51 -7.16 21.56
C HIS A 492 16.12 -6.35 22.71
N GLN A 493 16.53 -5.11 22.45
CA GLN A 493 17.06 -4.20 23.47
C GLN A 493 16.03 -3.93 24.57
N ILE A 494 14.75 -3.74 24.20
CA ILE A 494 13.66 -3.59 25.18
C ILE A 494 13.49 -4.87 26.00
N MET A 495 13.48 -6.05 25.38
CA MET A 495 13.38 -7.32 26.12
C MET A 495 14.56 -7.55 27.07
N GLN A 496 15.76 -7.10 26.71
CA GLN A 496 16.92 -7.12 27.61
C GLN A 496 16.71 -6.17 28.81
N ARG A 497 16.20 -4.96 28.58
CA ARG A 497 15.89 -4.01 29.67
C ARG A 497 14.79 -4.52 30.60
N LEU A 498 13.77 -5.19 30.07
CA LEU A 498 12.69 -5.77 30.88
C LEU A 498 13.14 -7.05 31.62
N ALA A 499 14.25 -7.68 31.19
CA ALA A 499 14.74 -8.89 31.84
C ALA A 499 15.19 -8.62 33.28
N GLY A 500 14.57 -9.31 34.23
CA GLY A 500 14.85 -9.12 35.66
C GLY A 500 14.23 -7.86 36.28
N CYS A 501 13.55 -7.01 35.50
CA CYS A 501 12.85 -5.85 36.01
C CYS A 501 11.60 -6.27 36.81
N ALA A 502 11.35 -5.61 37.95
CA ALA A 502 10.19 -5.89 38.79
C ALA A 502 8.85 -5.60 38.12
N CYS A 503 8.80 -4.76 37.07
CA CYS A 503 7.55 -4.44 36.37
C CYS A 503 6.85 -5.70 35.81
N CYS A 504 7.61 -6.71 35.40
CA CYS A 504 7.05 -7.99 34.91
C CYS A 504 6.28 -8.76 36.00
N LYS A 505 6.58 -8.53 37.29
CA LYS A 505 5.90 -9.17 38.42
C LYS A 505 4.42 -8.75 38.51
N LEU A 506 4.03 -7.61 37.95
CA LEU A 506 2.65 -7.14 37.90
C LEU A 506 1.70 -8.12 37.20
N LEU A 507 2.22 -8.90 36.26
CA LEU A 507 1.49 -9.96 35.56
C LEU A 507 1.95 -11.37 35.95
N GLY A 508 2.69 -11.49 37.05
CA GLY A 508 3.26 -12.76 37.51
C GLY A 508 4.33 -13.33 36.59
N MET A 509 4.88 -12.56 35.64
CA MET A 509 5.84 -13.05 34.65
C MET A 509 7.29 -12.67 34.99
N ARG A 510 8.24 -13.46 34.47
CA ARG A 510 9.66 -13.14 34.52
C ARG A 510 10.29 -13.38 33.15
N ILE A 511 10.96 -12.36 32.61
CA ILE A 511 11.70 -12.46 31.35
C ILE A 511 13.17 -12.80 31.66
N LYS A 512 13.73 -13.76 30.92
CA LYS A 512 15.14 -14.12 30.96
C LYS A 512 15.70 -14.26 29.54
N PRO A 513 16.88 -13.71 29.25
CA PRO A 513 17.59 -14.08 28.04
C PRO A 513 17.98 -15.57 28.11
N GLU A 514 17.91 -16.28 26.99
CA GLU A 514 18.45 -17.63 26.90
C GLU A 514 19.97 -17.53 27.10
N ARG A 515 20.47 -18.15 28.17
CA ARG A 515 21.91 -18.36 28.34
C ARG A 515 22.29 -19.43 27.33
N GLY A 516 23.36 -19.23 26.56
CA GLY A 516 23.87 -20.17 25.54
C GLY A 516 24.38 -21.51 26.09
N ALA A 517 23.75 -22.05 27.14
CA ALA A 517 23.99 -23.36 27.66
C ALA A 517 23.54 -24.41 26.64
N ARG A 518 24.36 -25.46 26.47
CA ARG A 518 24.01 -26.61 25.64
C ARG A 518 22.64 -27.17 26.05
N SER A 519 21.82 -27.51 25.06
CA SER A 519 20.50 -28.08 25.30
C SER A 519 20.60 -29.37 26.13
N ASN A 520 19.58 -29.70 26.93
CA ASN A 520 19.59 -30.94 27.72
C ASN A 520 19.74 -32.17 26.81
N MET A 521 19.16 -32.16 25.62
CA MET A 521 19.32 -33.24 24.65
C MET A 521 20.76 -33.31 24.13
N SER A 522 21.42 -32.17 23.87
CA SER A 522 22.84 -32.14 23.51
C SER A 522 23.72 -32.68 24.65
N LYS A 523 23.41 -32.36 25.91
CA LYS A 523 24.11 -32.89 27.07
C LYS A 523 23.90 -34.39 27.22
N LEU A 524 22.67 -34.89 27.05
CA LEU A 524 22.35 -36.32 27.09
C LEU A 524 23.01 -37.08 25.93
N LEU A 525 23.05 -36.50 24.73
CA LEU A 525 23.73 -37.07 23.57
C LEU A 525 25.24 -37.11 23.80
N GLU A 526 25.82 -36.03 24.32
CA GLU A 526 27.23 -35.97 24.72
C GLU A 526 27.54 -37.03 25.78
N GLN A 527 26.68 -37.18 26.79
CA GLN A 527 26.83 -38.17 27.85
C GLN A 527 26.71 -39.61 27.31
N ALA A 528 25.75 -39.87 26.42
CA ALA A 528 25.55 -41.16 25.76
C ALA A 528 26.67 -41.51 24.76
N TYR A 529 27.26 -40.49 24.13
CA TYR A 529 28.42 -40.65 23.27
C TYR A 529 29.69 -40.90 24.09
N MET A 530 29.88 -40.18 25.20
CA MET A 530 30.98 -40.38 26.16
C MET A 530 30.94 -41.75 26.86
N SER A 531 29.75 -42.37 26.99
CA SER A 531 29.63 -43.72 27.53
C SER A 531 30.01 -44.83 26.55
N GLN A 532 30.17 -44.55 25.25
CA GLN A 532 30.58 -45.58 24.27
C GLN A 532 32.03 -45.99 24.47
N ASP A 533 32.34 -47.27 24.23
CA ASP A 533 33.68 -47.83 24.48
C ASP A 533 34.77 -47.27 23.57
N PHE A 534 34.39 -46.87 22.36
CA PHE A 534 35.28 -46.27 21.36
C PHE A 534 35.39 -44.74 21.46
N CYS A 535 34.77 -44.09 22.45
CA CYS A 535 34.84 -42.65 22.61
C CYS A 535 36.20 -42.24 23.22
N GLU A 536 37.07 -41.65 22.39
CA GLU A 536 38.42 -41.21 22.77
C GLU A 536 38.44 -40.03 23.78
N TRP A 537 37.28 -39.40 24.05
CA TRP A 537 37.15 -38.21 24.90
C TRP A 537 36.91 -38.53 26.38
N LYS A 538 37.02 -39.80 26.80
CA LYS A 538 36.94 -40.16 28.22
C LYS A 538 38.07 -39.46 28.99
N PRO A 539 37.83 -38.92 30.21
CA PRO A 539 38.90 -38.33 31.01
C PRO A 539 39.98 -39.37 31.22
N ARG A 540 41.23 -39.08 30.80
CA ARG A 540 42.37 -39.96 31.07
C ARG A 540 42.41 -40.23 32.57
N ARG A 541 42.17 -41.48 32.98
CA ARG A 541 42.42 -41.91 34.35
C ARG A 541 43.88 -41.57 34.65
N ASN A 542 44.12 -40.67 35.60
CA ASN A 542 45.44 -40.43 36.15
C ASN A 542 45.92 -41.73 36.83
N ASN A 543 46.55 -42.62 36.06
CA ASN A 543 47.38 -43.68 36.59
C ASN A 543 48.65 -43.03 37.13
N ARG A 544 48.59 -42.51 38.35
CA ARG A 544 49.78 -42.46 39.20
C ARG A 544 49.97 -43.85 39.77
N SER A 545 50.67 -44.69 39.01
CA SER A 545 51.34 -45.85 39.58
C SER A 545 52.39 -45.35 40.57
N GLN A 546 52.22 -45.71 41.83
CA GLN A 546 53.34 -45.85 42.75
C GLN A 546 54.35 -46.79 42.09
N GLY A 547 55.54 -46.27 41.83
CA GLY A 547 56.72 -47.02 41.43
C GLY A 547 57.83 -46.61 42.37
N SER A 548 58.17 -47.54 43.26
CA SER A 548 59.35 -47.55 44.12
C SER A 548 60.65 -47.27 43.36
N ALA A 549 61.42 -46.30 43.86
CA ALA A 549 62.88 -46.35 44.00
C ALA A 549 63.25 -45.43 45.18
#